data_AF-A0A0F9SG00-F1
#
_entry.id   AF-A0A0F9SG00-F1
#
_cell.length_a   1.000
_cell.length_b   1.000
_cell.length_c   1.000
_cell.angle_alpha   90.00
_cell.angle_beta   90.00
_cell.angle_gamma   90.00
#
_symmetry.space_group_name_H-M   'P 1'
#
loop_
_entity.id
_entity.type
_entity.pdbx_description
1 polymer ?
#
loop_
_entity_poly.entity_id
_entity_poly.type
_entity_poly.pdbx_seq_one_letter_code
_entity_poly.pdbx_strand_id
1 'polypeptide(L)'
;MYTIPLPKDNLQLEAVAASLLQRGEQRRNPQAIRWWIAHWYMKGARNFSNINYKTGTINVSYLSESGKLEFIFEYILAKYRAQLGQLLNIDLRPAIKRKGISLDGMRKSGIAQMALDAAFPDSAAEQLKMALIPPLLQYGTVGIGLWVEDENSMGIDTIMPWEIVPIPPTVTDPTKTRGLIRTRWVPAQWIKELSITPGKNSKLYGEIEVVRTDTGHVPSETDSRFQGTVSTAISGDAMYISSPSWYPIGGTIQKKDKTQMDLTKLVELWTYTSDGYLADYCIFSGIRKLKLLYKSNHSQNRVHKPISVISDTPVGGFWGRSFIDSLISINTELEYSISRQYQNLQEWDLYGILMEPTTNGMPAEIMRGKDGLKRARFEPDWTVPEVKPYNIKPVNSGLLPVKLIDLGVGLMDKIAAQSEMLRGDAPGRVDSAAGLGTLFEIGNIPLGPTAKGIALGVSAVYRSMLGQLRELWSGDKIVDVTRLDDAIAGISFDAATGQMKLSENAIPHPDEVIVTIASEVPV
;
A
#
# COMPACT_ATOMS: atom_id res chain seq x y z
N MET A 1 -27.25 -21.44 -3.63
CA MET A 1 -26.39 -20.24 -3.56
C MET A 1 -27.22 -19.07 -3.06
N TYR A 2 -26.86 -18.48 -1.92
CA TYR A 2 -27.45 -17.20 -1.48
C TYR A 2 -26.54 -16.07 -1.97
N THR A 3 -27.01 -15.29 -2.93
CA THR A 3 -26.38 -14.04 -3.39
C THR A 3 -27.10 -12.86 -2.73
N ILE A 4 -26.44 -11.71 -2.62
CA ILE A 4 -27.16 -10.45 -2.34
C ILE A 4 -27.93 -10.13 -3.63
N PRO A 5 -29.28 -10.19 -3.65
CA PRO A 5 -30.02 -9.94 -4.87
C PRO A 5 -29.92 -8.46 -5.20
N LEU A 6 -29.26 -8.13 -6.31
CA LEU A 6 -29.31 -6.79 -6.87
C LEU A 6 -30.68 -6.55 -7.52
N PRO A 7 -31.23 -5.32 -7.44
CA PRO A 7 -32.47 -4.98 -8.12
C PRO A 7 -32.39 -5.28 -9.63
N LYS A 8 -33.51 -5.80 -10.17
CA LYS A 8 -33.64 -6.00 -11.62
C LYS A 8 -33.84 -4.68 -12.35
N ASP A 9 -34.59 -3.76 -11.74
CA ASP A 9 -34.81 -2.41 -12.26
C ASP A 9 -33.53 -1.57 -12.18
N ASN A 10 -33.17 -0.92 -13.29
CA ASN A 10 -31.95 -0.16 -13.44
C ASN A 10 -31.94 1.08 -12.53
N LEU A 11 -33.07 1.77 -12.38
CA LEU A 11 -33.15 2.97 -11.54
C LEU A 11 -32.99 2.63 -10.06
N GLN A 12 -33.62 1.53 -9.62
CA GLN A 12 -33.42 1.02 -8.27
C GLN A 12 -31.97 0.56 -8.04
N LEU A 13 -31.37 -0.09 -9.04
CA LEU A 13 -29.97 -0.54 -8.97
C LEU A 13 -29.01 0.65 -8.84
N GLU A 14 -29.19 1.72 -9.63
CA GLU A 14 -28.43 2.97 -9.52
C GLU A 14 -28.53 3.58 -8.11
N ALA A 15 -29.75 3.65 -7.56
CA ALA A 15 -29.98 4.18 -6.21
C ALA A 15 -29.34 3.32 -5.11
N VAL A 16 -29.42 1.99 -5.22
CA VAL A 16 -28.79 1.06 -4.28
C VAL A 16 -27.27 1.16 -4.35
N ALA A 17 -26.69 1.18 -5.55
CA ALA A 17 -25.25 1.34 -5.74
C ALA A 17 -24.75 2.66 -5.14
N ALA A 18 -25.47 3.77 -5.38
CA ALA A 18 -25.14 5.07 -4.81
C ALA A 18 -25.20 5.08 -3.27
N SER A 19 -26.22 4.44 -2.69
CA SER A 19 -26.38 4.33 -1.23
C SER A 19 -25.28 3.48 -0.60
N LEU A 20 -24.93 2.34 -1.20
CA LEU A 20 -23.83 1.48 -0.76
C LEU A 20 -22.50 2.22 -0.81
N LEU A 21 -22.23 2.91 -1.92
CA LEU A 21 -21.02 3.69 -2.09
C LEU A 21 -20.91 4.81 -1.06
N GLN A 22 -21.98 5.60 -0.87
CA GLN A 22 -21.98 6.70 0.10
C GLN A 22 -21.71 6.22 1.53
N ARG A 23 -22.37 5.13 1.95
CA ARG A 23 -22.14 4.52 3.27
C ARG A 23 -20.73 3.96 3.41
N GLY A 24 -20.23 3.36 2.34
CA GLY A 24 -18.87 2.84 2.26
C GLY A 24 -17.81 3.93 2.41
N GLU A 25 -17.95 5.03 1.66
CA GLU A 25 -17.05 6.19 1.76
C GLU A 25 -17.06 6.77 3.18
N GLN A 26 -18.23 6.96 3.79
CA GLN A 26 -18.32 7.45 5.16
C GLN A 26 -17.62 6.54 6.17
N ARG A 27 -17.72 5.21 6.00
CA ARG A 27 -17.03 4.23 6.85
C ARG A 27 -15.53 4.15 6.60
N ARG A 28 -15.09 4.49 5.39
CA ARG A 28 -13.68 4.54 5.00
C ARG A 28 -12.95 5.76 5.56
N ASN A 29 -13.64 6.88 5.77
CA ASN A 29 -13.02 8.17 6.15
C ASN A 29 -12.07 8.10 7.36
N PRO A 30 -12.37 7.38 8.46
CA PRO A 30 -11.40 7.20 9.54
C PRO A 30 -10.12 6.45 9.13
N GLN A 31 -10.21 5.49 8.20
CA GLN A 31 -9.04 4.81 7.65
C GLN A 31 -8.26 5.70 6.70
N ALA A 32 -8.95 6.54 5.92
CA ALA A 32 -8.31 7.52 5.05
C ALA A 32 -7.35 8.44 5.83
N ILE A 33 -7.76 8.92 7.01
CA ILE A 33 -6.90 9.71 7.90
C ILE A 33 -5.59 8.98 8.24
N ARG A 34 -5.65 7.68 8.54
CA ARG A 34 -4.46 6.88 8.85
C ARG A 34 -3.54 6.75 7.64
N TRP A 35 -4.11 6.51 6.46
CA TRP A 35 -3.33 6.49 5.22
C TRP A 35 -2.65 7.83 4.97
N TRP A 36 -3.32 8.95 5.24
CA TRP A 36 -2.76 10.29 5.10
C TRP A 36 -1.63 10.56 6.08
N ILE A 37 -1.83 10.23 7.35
CA ILE A 37 -0.78 10.35 8.37
C ILE A 37 0.42 9.52 7.95
N ALA A 38 0.24 8.24 7.58
CA ALA A 38 1.33 7.38 7.12
C ALA A 38 2.04 7.94 5.87
N HIS A 39 1.28 8.50 4.92
CA HIS A 39 1.84 9.11 3.71
C HIS A 39 2.77 10.28 4.02
N TRP A 40 2.25 11.25 4.76
CA TRP A 40 2.96 12.49 5.05
C TRP A 40 4.04 12.31 6.13
N TYR A 41 3.85 11.38 7.06
CA TYR A 41 4.87 11.03 8.05
C TYR A 41 6.14 10.48 7.39
N MET A 42 5.98 9.61 6.38
CA MET A 42 7.10 9.09 5.59
C MET A 42 7.77 10.14 4.71
N LYS A 43 7.08 11.26 4.44
CA LYS A 43 7.63 12.44 3.75
C LYS A 43 8.25 13.47 4.72
N GLY A 44 8.31 13.17 6.02
CA GLY A 44 8.93 14.03 7.04
C GLY A 44 8.00 15.01 7.75
N ALA A 45 6.69 15.01 7.46
CA ALA A 45 5.74 15.81 8.22
C ALA A 45 5.50 15.21 9.61
N ARG A 46 5.33 16.06 10.63
CA ARG A 46 5.08 15.65 12.02
C ARG A 46 3.87 16.36 12.65
N ASN A 47 3.48 17.50 12.09
CA ASN A 47 2.34 18.25 12.58
C ASN A 47 1.08 17.94 11.75
N PHE A 48 0.12 17.28 12.41
CA PHE A 48 -1.19 16.93 11.86
C PHE A 48 -2.28 17.63 12.67
N SER A 49 -2.97 18.60 12.07
CA SER A 49 -4.03 19.39 12.71
C SER A 49 -5.36 19.27 11.97
N ASN A 50 -6.44 19.81 12.54
CA ASN A 50 -7.77 19.87 11.92
C ASN A 50 -8.27 18.52 11.37
N ILE A 51 -8.07 17.44 12.12
CA ILE A 51 -8.48 16.09 11.72
C ILE A 51 -10.02 16.03 11.65
N ASN A 52 -10.56 15.75 10.46
CA ASN A 52 -11.99 15.63 10.23
C ASN A 52 -12.37 14.21 9.81
N TYR A 53 -12.80 13.40 10.78
CA TYR A 53 -13.24 12.02 10.57
C TYR A 53 -14.49 11.88 9.68
N LYS A 54 -15.29 12.94 9.54
CA LYS A 54 -16.50 12.91 8.69
C LYS A 54 -16.13 13.01 7.21
N THR A 55 -15.11 13.78 6.86
CA THR A 55 -14.65 13.98 5.47
C THR A 55 -13.41 13.16 5.13
N GLY A 56 -12.71 12.63 6.13
CA GLY A 56 -11.46 11.88 5.96
C GLY A 56 -10.25 12.79 5.66
N THR A 57 -10.31 14.06 6.07
CA THR A 57 -9.30 15.09 5.75
C THR A 57 -8.45 15.43 6.95
N ILE A 58 -7.20 15.81 6.72
CA ILE A 58 -6.27 16.30 7.74
C ILE A 58 -5.56 17.56 7.25
N ASN A 59 -5.08 18.41 8.13
CA ASN A 59 -4.16 19.48 7.76
C ASN A 59 -2.73 19.06 8.12
N VAL A 60 -1.77 19.31 7.22
CA VAL A 60 -0.40 18.81 7.34
C VAL A 60 0.56 20.00 7.28
N SER A 61 1.48 20.07 8.23
CA SER A 61 2.54 21.07 8.26
C SER A 61 3.89 20.44 8.58
N TYR A 62 4.94 20.94 7.93
CA TYR A 62 6.34 20.61 8.25
C TYR A 62 6.85 21.43 9.45
N LEU A 63 6.25 22.60 9.68
CA LEU A 63 6.59 23.48 10.78
C LEU A 63 5.64 23.25 11.95
N SER A 64 6.19 23.34 13.15
CA SER A 64 5.39 23.46 14.37
C SER A 64 4.62 24.79 14.38
N GLU A 65 3.68 24.95 15.33
CA GLU A 65 2.93 26.20 15.51
C GLU A 65 3.86 27.42 15.75
N SER A 66 5.07 27.18 16.27
CA SER A 66 6.09 28.20 16.48
C SER A 66 6.95 28.53 15.24
N GLY A 67 6.64 27.93 14.09
CA GLY A 67 7.42 28.10 12.85
C GLY A 67 8.78 27.40 12.86
N LYS A 68 9.03 26.49 13.81
CA LYS A 68 10.26 25.71 13.89
C LYS A 68 10.07 24.32 13.31
N LEU A 69 11.09 23.82 12.60
CA LEU A 69 11.16 22.41 12.19
C LEU A 69 11.30 21.53 13.43
N GLU A 70 10.49 20.48 13.48
CA GLU A 70 10.60 19.47 14.52
C GLU A 70 11.81 18.57 14.26
N PHE A 71 12.37 18.00 15.33
CA PHE A 71 13.43 17.01 15.20
C PHE A 71 12.88 15.74 14.56
N ILE A 72 13.57 15.23 13.54
CA ILE A 72 13.15 14.05 12.78
C ILE A 72 14.14 12.91 13.05
N PHE A 73 13.62 11.76 13.47
CA PHE A 73 14.38 10.53 13.64
C PHE A 73 13.81 9.47 12.70
N GLU A 74 14.53 9.19 11.62
CA GLU A 74 14.05 8.35 10.51
C GLU A 74 14.26 6.84 10.72
N TYR A 75 14.20 6.35 11.95
CA TYR A 75 14.42 4.93 12.22
C TYR A 75 13.35 4.04 11.55
N ILE A 76 12.11 4.53 11.49
CA ILE A 76 11.01 3.89 10.75
C ILE A 76 11.34 3.67 9.26
N LEU A 77 12.11 4.56 8.63
CA LEU A 77 12.46 4.47 7.21
C LEU A 77 13.45 3.32 6.98
N ALA A 78 14.39 3.13 7.89
CA ALA A 78 15.29 1.98 7.87
C ALA A 78 14.50 0.66 7.99
N LYS A 79 13.53 0.60 8.91
CA LYS A 79 12.63 -0.56 9.06
C LYS A 79 11.80 -0.85 7.82
N TYR A 80 11.22 0.21 7.25
CA TYR A 80 10.45 0.12 6.03
C TYR A 80 11.29 -0.42 4.86
N ARG A 81 12.51 0.10 4.66
CA ARG A 81 13.40 -0.37 3.59
C ARG A 81 13.81 -1.83 3.75
N ALA A 82 14.10 -2.26 4.97
CA ALA A 82 14.42 -3.65 5.25
C ALA A 82 13.23 -4.57 4.97
N GLN A 83 12.01 -4.20 5.39
CA GLN A 83 10.80 -4.96 5.12
C GLN A 83 10.46 -5.00 3.63
N LEU A 84 10.62 -3.86 2.94
CA LEU A 84 10.43 -3.74 1.51
C LEU A 84 11.39 -4.65 0.74
N GLY A 85 12.68 -4.63 1.08
CA GLY A 85 13.68 -5.51 0.45
C GLY A 85 13.35 -6.99 0.61
N GLN A 86 12.87 -7.40 1.79
CA GLN A 86 12.45 -8.78 2.04
C GLN A 86 11.24 -9.20 1.19
N LEU A 87 10.20 -8.36 1.11
CA LEU A 87 9.02 -8.67 0.31
C LEU A 87 9.28 -8.62 -1.19
N LEU A 88 10.22 -7.79 -1.66
CA LEU A 88 10.59 -7.72 -3.07
C LEU A 88 11.30 -8.99 -3.58
N ASN A 89 11.91 -9.76 -2.68
CA ASN A 89 12.53 -11.06 -2.99
C ASN A 89 11.51 -12.20 -3.17
N ILE A 90 10.22 -11.96 -2.95
CA ILE A 90 9.16 -12.93 -3.23
C ILE A 90 9.04 -13.12 -4.74
N ASP A 91 8.77 -14.35 -5.18
CA ASP A 91 8.54 -14.66 -6.58
C ASP A 91 7.04 -14.71 -6.90
N LEU A 92 6.53 -13.62 -7.49
CA LEU A 92 5.13 -13.48 -7.87
C LEU A 92 4.78 -14.12 -9.22
N ARG A 93 5.71 -14.78 -9.90
CA ARG A 93 5.41 -15.47 -11.16
C ARG A 93 4.32 -16.53 -10.94
N PRO A 94 3.43 -16.76 -11.93
CA PRO A 94 2.40 -17.78 -11.80
C PRO A 94 3.05 -19.16 -11.65
N ALA A 95 2.52 -19.97 -10.74
CA ALA A 95 2.90 -21.36 -10.62
C ALA A 95 1.67 -22.24 -10.45
N ILE A 96 1.58 -23.29 -11.26
CA ILE A 96 0.47 -24.23 -11.28
C ILE A 96 0.91 -25.55 -10.70
N LYS A 97 0.19 -26.02 -9.68
CA LYS A 97 0.34 -27.35 -9.10
C LYS A 97 -0.80 -28.25 -9.59
N ARG A 98 -0.45 -29.51 -9.89
CA ARG A 98 -1.44 -30.53 -10.27
C ARG A 98 -2.42 -30.81 -9.14
N LYS A 99 -3.69 -31.04 -9.50
CA LYS A 99 -4.72 -31.50 -8.58
C LYS A 99 -4.82 -33.03 -8.66
N GLY A 100 -4.24 -33.72 -7.69
CA GLY A 100 -4.15 -35.19 -7.68
C GLY A 100 -2.89 -35.75 -8.36
N ILE A 101 -2.85 -37.06 -8.60
CA ILE A 101 -1.66 -37.82 -9.06
C ILE A 101 -1.82 -38.31 -10.52
N SER A 102 -2.96 -38.06 -11.17
CA SER A 102 -3.22 -38.55 -12.53
C SER A 102 -2.37 -37.87 -13.60
N LEU A 103 -2.12 -38.58 -14.70
CA LEU A 103 -1.46 -38.04 -15.90
C LEU A 103 -2.27 -36.88 -16.52
N ASP A 104 -3.60 -36.99 -16.51
CA ASP A 104 -4.50 -35.90 -16.92
C ASP A 104 -4.28 -34.63 -16.08
N GLY A 105 -4.12 -34.77 -14.76
CA GLY A 105 -3.83 -33.66 -13.87
C GLY A 105 -2.47 -33.00 -14.17
N MET A 106 -1.46 -33.79 -14.56
CA MET A 106 -0.14 -33.29 -14.96
C MET A 106 -0.21 -32.50 -16.26
N ARG A 107 -0.92 -33.04 -17.26
CA ARG A 107 -1.16 -32.36 -18.54
C ARG A 107 -1.90 -31.03 -18.35
N LYS A 108 -2.96 -31.03 -17.55
CA LYS A 108 -3.73 -29.81 -17.25
C LYS A 108 -2.91 -28.76 -16.52
N SER A 109 -2.09 -29.15 -15.53
CA SER A 109 -1.21 -28.19 -14.88
C SER A 109 -0.20 -27.58 -15.84
N GLY A 110 0.34 -28.39 -16.76
CA GLY A 110 1.26 -27.93 -17.80
C GLY A 110 0.65 -26.91 -18.74
N ILE A 111 -0.52 -27.22 -19.31
CA ILE A 111 -1.23 -26.32 -20.23
C ILE A 111 -1.60 -25.01 -19.51
N ALA A 112 -2.08 -25.08 -18.27
CA ALA A 112 -2.41 -23.90 -17.49
C ALA A 112 -1.18 -23.05 -17.16
N GLN A 113 -0.04 -23.67 -16.84
CA GLN A 113 1.23 -22.98 -16.60
C GLN A 113 1.65 -22.21 -17.86
N MET A 114 1.67 -22.87 -19.02
CA MET A 114 2.02 -22.24 -20.30
C MET A 114 1.09 -21.08 -20.66
N ALA A 115 -0.22 -21.25 -20.48
CA ALA A 115 -1.19 -20.20 -20.77
C ALA A 115 -0.97 -18.95 -19.89
N LEU A 116 -0.68 -19.15 -18.60
CA LEU A 116 -0.41 -18.04 -17.69
C LEU A 116 0.97 -17.41 -17.90
N ASP A 117 2.01 -18.19 -18.20
CA ASP A 117 3.35 -17.66 -18.51
C ASP A 117 3.34 -16.81 -19.79
N ALA A 118 2.53 -17.20 -20.77
CA ALA A 118 2.33 -16.41 -21.99
C ALA A 118 1.51 -15.13 -21.75
N ALA A 119 0.51 -15.18 -20.85
CA ALA A 119 -0.27 -14.00 -20.48
C ALA A 119 0.51 -13.03 -19.56
N PHE A 120 1.39 -13.56 -18.71
CA PHE A 120 2.15 -12.82 -17.70
C PHE A 120 3.64 -13.13 -17.80
N PRO A 121 4.37 -12.43 -18.68
CA PRO A 121 5.82 -12.57 -18.75
C PRO A 121 6.49 -12.12 -17.44
N ASP A 122 7.72 -12.55 -17.22
CA ASP A 122 8.48 -12.26 -15.99
C ASP A 122 8.58 -10.76 -15.67
N SER A 123 8.70 -9.92 -16.70
CA SER A 123 8.74 -8.47 -16.56
C SER A 123 7.44 -7.90 -15.96
N ALA A 124 6.28 -8.49 -16.26
CA ALA A 124 5.00 -8.07 -15.71
C ALA A 124 4.89 -8.44 -14.21
N ALA A 125 5.42 -9.59 -13.80
CA ALA A 125 5.47 -9.99 -12.39
C ALA A 125 6.36 -9.06 -11.56
N GLU A 126 7.52 -8.66 -12.08
CA GLU A 126 8.40 -7.67 -11.42
C GLU A 126 7.77 -6.27 -11.34
N GLN A 127 7.11 -5.81 -12.41
CA GLN A 127 6.37 -4.55 -12.38
C GLN A 127 5.23 -4.57 -11.35
N LEU A 128 4.51 -5.69 -11.26
CA LEU A 128 3.46 -5.89 -10.27
C LEU A 128 4.03 -5.84 -8.85
N LYS A 129 5.18 -6.47 -8.56
CA LYS A 129 5.84 -6.39 -7.25
C LYS A 129 6.11 -4.95 -6.84
N MET A 130 6.72 -4.17 -7.75
CA MET A 130 7.08 -2.78 -7.52
C MET A 130 5.85 -1.88 -7.31
N ALA A 131 4.73 -2.18 -7.97
CA ALA A 131 3.48 -1.46 -7.79
C ALA A 131 2.72 -1.86 -6.51
N LEU A 132 2.76 -3.15 -6.13
CA LEU A 132 1.92 -3.74 -5.09
C LEU A 132 2.49 -3.57 -3.67
N ILE A 133 3.78 -3.84 -3.49
CA ILE A 133 4.38 -3.97 -2.15
C ILE A 133 4.51 -2.62 -1.42
N PRO A 134 4.99 -1.53 -2.06
CA PRO A 134 5.09 -0.24 -1.38
C PRO A 134 3.75 0.27 -0.79
N PRO A 135 2.63 0.33 -1.53
CA PRO A 135 1.35 0.77 -0.97
C PRO A 135 0.78 -0.22 0.05
N LEU A 136 1.05 -1.53 -0.08
CA LEU A 136 0.65 -2.52 0.93
C LEU A 136 1.33 -2.24 2.28
N LEU A 137 2.64 -2.00 2.30
CA LEU A 137 3.38 -1.68 3.53
C LEU A 137 2.98 -0.32 4.11
N GLN A 138 2.71 0.66 3.25
CA GLN A 138 2.39 2.03 3.67
C GLN A 138 0.95 2.18 4.17
N TYR A 139 -0.02 1.58 3.47
CA TYR A 139 -1.45 1.76 3.73
C TYR A 139 -2.13 0.53 4.34
N GLY A 140 -1.46 -0.62 4.36
CA GLY A 140 -1.88 -1.85 5.04
C GLY A 140 -2.93 -2.64 4.31
N THR A 141 -3.50 -2.10 3.23
CA THR A 141 -4.45 -2.76 2.35
C THR A 141 -4.20 -2.32 0.93
N VAL A 142 -4.28 -3.26 0.00
CA VAL A 142 -4.25 -2.97 -1.43
C VAL A 142 -5.16 -3.97 -2.14
N GLY A 143 -5.83 -3.53 -3.20
CA GLY A 143 -6.53 -4.44 -4.09
C GLY A 143 -5.67 -4.80 -5.27
N ILE A 144 -6.02 -5.89 -5.91
CA ILE A 144 -5.42 -6.34 -7.16
C ILE A 144 -6.55 -6.72 -8.09
N GLY A 145 -6.55 -6.16 -9.29
CA GLY A 145 -7.62 -6.31 -10.26
C GLY A 145 -7.10 -6.81 -11.59
N LEU A 146 -7.81 -7.76 -12.18
CA LEU A 146 -7.62 -8.17 -13.55
C LEU A 146 -8.35 -7.20 -14.48
N TRP A 147 -7.67 -6.76 -15.53
CA TRP A 147 -8.31 -6.11 -16.66
C TRP A 147 -7.96 -6.87 -17.94
N VAL A 148 -8.97 -7.04 -18.79
CA VAL A 148 -8.85 -7.73 -20.07
C VAL A 148 -9.68 -6.97 -21.09
N GLU A 149 -9.04 -6.47 -22.13
CA GLU A 149 -9.71 -5.79 -23.24
C GLU A 149 -9.81 -6.71 -24.46
N ASP A 150 -8.72 -7.38 -24.81
CA ASP A 150 -8.65 -8.34 -25.91
C ASP A 150 -7.60 -9.44 -25.66
N GLU A 151 -7.37 -10.30 -26.66
CA GLU A 151 -6.44 -11.42 -26.60
C GLU A 151 -4.96 -11.05 -26.36
N ASN A 152 -4.58 -9.80 -26.61
CA ASN A 152 -3.22 -9.27 -26.52
C ASN A 152 -3.09 -8.12 -25.49
N SER A 153 -4.21 -7.53 -25.08
CA SER A 153 -4.31 -6.41 -24.15
C SER A 153 -4.96 -6.89 -22.86
N MET A 154 -4.11 -7.35 -21.94
CA MET A 154 -4.51 -7.82 -20.62
C MET A 154 -3.45 -7.49 -19.58
N GLY A 155 -3.86 -7.35 -18.33
CA GLY A 155 -2.92 -7.03 -17.27
C GLY A 155 -3.51 -7.08 -15.88
N ILE A 156 -2.64 -6.80 -14.91
CA ILE A 156 -2.98 -6.72 -13.51
C ILE A 156 -2.77 -5.29 -13.05
N ASP A 157 -3.79 -4.72 -12.42
CA ASP A 157 -3.78 -3.40 -11.86
C ASP A 157 -3.71 -3.46 -10.33
N THR A 158 -2.90 -2.57 -9.75
CA THR A 158 -2.82 -2.39 -8.30
C THR A 158 -3.83 -1.33 -7.89
N ILE A 159 -4.82 -1.73 -7.11
CA ILE A 159 -5.94 -0.89 -6.71
C ILE A 159 -5.64 -0.31 -5.33
N MET A 160 -5.62 1.02 -5.24
CA MET A 160 -5.33 1.69 -3.98
C MET A 160 -6.49 1.52 -2.99
N PRO A 161 -6.22 1.49 -1.67
CA PRO A 161 -7.25 1.16 -0.68
C PRO A 161 -8.39 2.18 -0.60
N TRP A 162 -8.15 3.43 -0.99
CA TRP A 162 -9.19 4.45 -1.12
C TRP A 162 -10.10 4.27 -2.33
N GLU A 163 -9.76 3.39 -3.26
CA GLU A 163 -10.65 3.07 -4.38
C GLU A 163 -11.65 1.98 -4.02
N ILE A 164 -11.42 1.23 -2.94
CA ILE A 164 -12.16 -0.01 -2.64
C ILE A 164 -13.12 0.20 -1.47
N VAL A 165 -14.33 -0.30 -1.64
CA VAL A 165 -15.38 -0.33 -0.63
C VAL A 165 -15.99 -1.75 -0.58
N PRO A 166 -16.15 -2.33 0.61
CA PRO A 166 -16.77 -3.64 0.74
C PRO A 166 -18.30 -3.59 0.63
N ILE A 167 -18.88 -4.71 0.21
CA ILE A 167 -20.31 -4.99 0.30
C ILE A 167 -20.52 -6.17 1.27
N PRO A 168 -21.31 -6.02 2.34
CA PRO A 168 -21.92 -4.78 2.82
C PRO A 168 -20.86 -3.77 3.31
N PRO A 169 -21.16 -2.46 3.37
CA PRO A 169 -20.19 -1.44 3.85
C PRO A 169 -19.71 -1.65 5.30
N THR A 170 -20.49 -2.35 6.11
CA THR A 170 -20.17 -2.68 7.50
C THR A 170 -19.76 -4.14 7.58
N VAL A 171 -18.46 -4.40 7.48
CA VAL A 171 -17.91 -5.75 7.61
C VAL A 171 -17.03 -5.81 8.86
N THR A 172 -17.22 -6.86 9.67
CA THR A 172 -16.38 -7.13 10.86
C THR A 172 -15.16 -7.99 10.55
N ASP A 173 -15.16 -8.67 9.40
CA ASP A 173 -14.13 -9.62 8.97
C ASP A 173 -14.10 -9.65 7.43
N PRO A 174 -12.93 -9.56 6.76
CA PRO A 174 -12.85 -9.60 5.29
C PRO A 174 -13.57 -10.80 4.67
N THR A 175 -13.64 -11.95 5.35
CA THR A 175 -14.34 -13.17 4.86
C THR A 175 -15.85 -12.98 4.70
N LYS A 176 -16.44 -12.01 5.42
CA LYS A 176 -17.88 -11.70 5.34
C LYS A 176 -18.22 -10.75 4.19
N THR A 177 -17.21 -10.32 3.44
CA THR A 177 -17.39 -9.49 2.24
C THR A 177 -18.08 -10.32 1.16
N ARG A 178 -19.23 -9.84 0.69
CA ARG A 178 -20.08 -10.45 -0.36
C ARG A 178 -19.98 -9.72 -1.69
N GLY A 179 -19.11 -8.72 -1.78
CA GLY A 179 -18.88 -7.97 -3.00
C GLY A 179 -17.92 -6.81 -2.75
N LEU A 180 -17.45 -6.21 -3.83
CA LEU A 180 -16.59 -5.04 -3.80
C LEU A 180 -17.15 -3.96 -4.71
N ILE A 181 -16.93 -2.72 -4.32
CA ILE A 181 -17.12 -1.55 -5.16
C ILE A 181 -15.74 -0.94 -5.37
N ARG A 182 -15.34 -0.72 -6.62
CA ARG A 182 -14.18 0.10 -6.96
C ARG A 182 -14.67 1.44 -7.48
N THR A 183 -14.04 2.52 -7.03
CA THR A 183 -14.29 3.87 -7.55
C THR A 183 -13.00 4.51 -8.01
N ARG A 184 -12.99 5.02 -9.23
CA ARG A 184 -11.84 5.74 -9.81
C ARG A 184 -12.29 6.93 -10.63
N TRP A 185 -11.42 7.94 -10.71
CA TRP A 185 -11.58 9.06 -11.62
C TRP A 185 -10.89 8.72 -12.93
N VAL A 186 -11.60 8.89 -14.03
CA VAL A 186 -11.10 8.57 -15.37
C VAL A 186 -11.46 9.69 -16.35
N PRO A 187 -10.68 9.87 -17.43
CA PRO A 187 -11.04 10.78 -18.50
C PRO A 187 -12.42 10.40 -19.06
N ALA A 188 -13.30 11.38 -19.19
CA ALA A 188 -14.64 11.14 -19.74
C ALA A 188 -14.58 10.62 -21.18
N GLN A 189 -13.55 11.02 -21.93
CA GLN A 189 -13.29 10.52 -23.27
C GLN A 189 -12.96 9.02 -23.27
N TRP A 190 -12.16 8.55 -22.32
CA TRP A 190 -11.79 7.15 -22.22
C TRP A 190 -13.02 6.26 -22.01
N ILE A 191 -13.93 6.63 -21.08
CA ILE A 191 -15.20 5.88 -20.91
C ILE A 191 -15.98 5.85 -22.22
N LYS A 192 -16.06 6.97 -22.93
CA LYS A 192 -16.81 7.10 -24.19
C LYS A 192 -16.26 6.24 -25.33
N GLU A 193 -15.00 5.81 -25.23
CA GLU A 193 -14.31 4.96 -26.20
C GLU A 193 -14.42 3.46 -25.85
N LEU A 194 -14.80 3.12 -24.61
CA LEU A 194 -14.99 1.73 -24.20
C LEU A 194 -16.13 1.07 -24.98
N SER A 195 -15.91 -0.17 -25.39
CA SER A 195 -16.89 -1.01 -26.10
C SER A 195 -18.19 -1.24 -25.31
N ILE A 196 -18.10 -1.19 -23.98
CA ILE A 196 -19.21 -1.34 -23.05
C ILE A 196 -20.08 -0.07 -22.93
N THR A 197 -19.61 1.08 -23.42
CA THR A 197 -20.34 2.34 -23.29
C THR A 197 -21.34 2.48 -24.43
N PRO A 198 -22.61 2.83 -24.16
CA PRO A 198 -23.59 3.08 -25.20
C PRO A 198 -23.08 4.10 -26.23
N GLY A 199 -23.23 3.80 -27.52
CA GLY A 199 -22.66 4.62 -28.61
C GLY A 199 -23.11 6.09 -28.60
N LYS A 200 -22.43 6.94 -29.38
CA LYS A 200 -22.58 8.42 -29.36
C LYS A 200 -24.02 8.95 -29.48
N ASN A 201 -24.93 8.19 -30.08
CA ASN A 201 -26.34 8.56 -30.26
C ASN A 201 -27.24 8.20 -29.06
N SER A 202 -26.67 7.55 -28.05
CA SER A 202 -27.37 7.18 -26.82
C SER A 202 -27.59 8.38 -25.91
N LYS A 203 -28.77 8.46 -25.29
CA LYS A 203 -29.05 9.46 -24.25
C LYS A 203 -28.05 9.38 -23.09
N LEU A 204 -27.60 8.16 -22.74
CA LEU A 204 -26.62 7.93 -21.68
C LEU A 204 -25.25 8.55 -22.00
N TYR A 205 -24.85 8.59 -23.27
CA TYR A 205 -23.57 9.17 -23.70
C TYR A 205 -23.51 10.69 -23.43
N GLY A 206 -24.64 11.38 -23.60
CA GLY A 206 -24.78 12.82 -23.31
C GLY A 206 -25.01 13.13 -21.83
N GLU A 207 -25.52 12.16 -21.05
CA GLU A 207 -25.80 12.31 -19.61
C GLU A 207 -24.59 12.00 -18.71
N ILE A 208 -23.42 11.64 -19.25
CA ILE A 208 -22.21 11.44 -18.45
C ILE A 208 -21.81 12.77 -17.80
N GLU A 209 -22.00 12.85 -16.49
CA GLU A 209 -21.56 14.01 -15.70
C GLU A 209 -20.03 14.10 -15.70
N VAL A 210 -19.51 15.27 -16.09
CA VAL A 210 -18.07 15.55 -16.12
C VAL A 210 -17.73 16.73 -15.23
N VAL A 211 -16.55 16.69 -14.62
CA VAL A 211 -15.92 17.84 -13.98
C VAL A 211 -14.63 18.14 -14.72
N ARG A 212 -14.48 19.41 -15.09
CA ARG A 212 -13.31 19.91 -15.77
C ARG A 212 -12.26 20.30 -14.74
N THR A 213 -11.07 19.73 -14.85
CA THR A 213 -9.93 20.01 -13.97
C THR A 213 -8.72 20.37 -14.79
N ASP A 214 -7.72 20.96 -14.16
CA ASP A 214 -6.44 21.17 -14.81
C ASP A 214 -5.77 19.81 -15.07
N THR A 215 -5.08 19.67 -16.20
CA THR A 215 -4.42 18.42 -16.58
C THR A 215 -3.39 18.03 -15.52
N GLY A 216 -3.54 16.84 -14.96
CA GLY A 216 -2.72 16.36 -13.84
C GLY A 216 -3.34 16.60 -12.45
N HIS A 217 -4.48 17.30 -12.36
CA HIS A 217 -5.22 17.52 -11.12
C HIS A 217 -6.52 16.70 -11.08
N VAL A 218 -6.88 16.24 -9.88
CA VAL A 218 -8.18 15.64 -9.59
C VAL A 218 -9.17 16.71 -9.09
N PRO A 219 -10.50 16.53 -9.22
CA PRO A 219 -11.48 17.55 -8.85
C PRO A 219 -11.35 17.98 -7.40
N SER A 220 -11.59 19.25 -7.03
CA SER A 220 -11.39 19.77 -5.66
C SER A 220 -12.17 19.05 -4.54
N GLU A 221 -13.31 18.40 -4.84
CA GLU A 221 -14.01 17.49 -3.89
C GLU A 221 -13.22 16.22 -3.56
N THR A 222 -12.30 15.88 -4.46
CA THR A 222 -11.27 14.84 -4.41
C THR A 222 -10.01 15.51 -3.86
N ASP A 223 -9.53 16.61 -4.44
CA ASP A 223 -8.30 17.31 -4.08
C ASP A 223 -8.28 17.79 -2.61
N SER A 224 -9.41 18.17 -2.02
CA SER A 224 -9.51 18.46 -0.56
C SER A 224 -9.57 17.21 0.33
N ARG A 225 -9.89 16.04 -0.26
CA ARG A 225 -9.75 14.70 0.35
C ARG A 225 -8.38 14.08 0.10
N PHE A 226 -7.61 14.56 -0.90
CA PHE A 226 -6.31 14.03 -1.32
C PHE A 226 -5.11 14.96 -1.08
N GLN A 227 -5.37 16.20 -0.74
CA GLN A 227 -4.42 17.11 -0.11
C GLN A 227 -4.97 17.31 1.30
N GLY A 228 -4.23 16.83 2.30
CA GLY A 228 -4.20 17.67 3.48
C GLY A 228 -3.76 19.04 3.02
N THR A 229 -4.35 20.13 3.51
CA THR A 229 -3.99 21.49 3.11
C THR A 229 -2.53 21.77 3.48
N VAL A 230 -1.58 21.25 2.72
CA VAL A 230 -0.18 21.53 2.90
C VAL A 230 -0.01 22.95 2.38
N SER A 231 0.09 23.90 3.31
CA SER A 231 0.56 25.24 3.02
C SER A 231 2.05 25.19 2.67
N THR A 232 2.37 24.65 1.49
CA THR A 232 3.67 24.80 0.86
C THR A 232 3.44 25.24 -0.57
N ALA A 233 3.97 26.41 -0.92
CA ALA A 233 3.93 27.03 -2.24
C ALA A 233 4.78 26.28 -3.29
N ILE A 234 4.71 24.95 -3.31
CA ILE A 234 5.39 24.09 -4.27
C ILE A 234 4.33 23.13 -4.83
N SER A 235 3.84 23.50 -6.01
CA SER A 235 3.06 22.66 -6.92
C SER A 235 3.73 21.31 -7.12
N GLY A 236 3.02 20.20 -6.88
CA GLY A 236 3.50 18.89 -7.33
C GLY A 236 3.00 17.62 -6.64
N ASP A 237 1.96 17.65 -5.79
CA ASP A 237 1.51 16.44 -5.07
C ASP A 237 0.02 16.15 -5.32
N ALA A 238 -0.34 15.94 -6.58
CA ALA A 238 -1.50 15.10 -6.89
C ALA A 238 -1.02 13.64 -6.80
N MET A 239 -1.65 12.82 -5.96
CA MET A 239 -1.45 11.37 -6.01
C MET A 239 -1.75 10.90 -7.44
N TYR A 240 -0.70 10.59 -8.20
CA TYR A 240 -0.85 10.13 -9.57
C TYR A 240 -1.62 8.80 -9.57
N ILE A 241 -2.69 8.75 -10.36
CA ILE A 241 -3.16 7.52 -10.99
C ILE A 241 -2.18 7.25 -12.13
N SER A 242 -0.99 6.73 -11.81
CA SER A 242 -0.14 6.11 -12.82
C SER A 242 -0.40 4.61 -12.79
N SER A 243 -1.33 4.16 -13.63
CA SER A 243 -1.27 2.77 -14.08
C SER A 243 0.07 2.58 -14.82
N PRO A 244 0.86 1.53 -14.52
CA PRO A 244 2.14 1.30 -15.19
C PRO A 244 2.02 1.04 -16.71
N SER A 245 0.79 0.90 -17.23
CA SER A 245 0.50 0.52 -18.61
C SER A 245 -0.30 1.57 -19.38
N TRP A 246 -0.01 2.86 -19.20
CA TRP A 246 -0.44 3.87 -20.18
C TRP A 246 0.43 3.77 -21.45
N TYR A 247 0.27 2.69 -22.19
CA TYR A 247 0.37 2.82 -23.64
C TYR A 247 -0.82 3.67 -24.07
N PRO A 248 -0.63 4.76 -24.83
CA PRO A 248 -1.75 5.53 -25.35
C PRO A 248 -2.47 4.64 -26.36
N ILE A 249 -3.47 3.89 -25.88
CA ILE A 249 -4.45 3.23 -26.73
C ILE A 249 -5.22 4.37 -27.40
N GLY A 250 -4.86 4.63 -28.67
CA GLY A 250 -5.75 5.24 -29.65
C GLY A 250 -6.42 6.55 -29.26
N GLY A 251 -5.67 7.56 -28.83
CA GLY A 251 -6.22 8.88 -28.57
C GLY A 251 -5.19 9.98 -28.80
N THR A 252 -4.96 10.37 -30.05
CA THR A 252 -4.36 11.70 -30.31
C THR A 252 -5.24 12.74 -29.63
N ILE A 253 -4.75 13.30 -28.52
CA ILE A 253 -5.32 14.47 -27.86
C ILE A 253 -5.41 15.57 -28.92
N GLN A 254 -6.61 15.79 -29.47
CA GLN A 254 -6.82 16.87 -30.42
C GLN A 254 -6.50 18.19 -29.70
N LYS A 255 -5.72 19.04 -30.37
CA LYS A 255 -5.15 20.31 -29.89
C LYS A 255 -6.22 21.34 -29.44
N LYS A 256 -6.91 21.11 -28.32
CA LYS A 256 -7.67 22.13 -27.58
C LYS A 256 -7.20 22.12 -26.14
N ASP A 257 -6.67 23.26 -25.69
CA ASP A 257 -6.10 23.53 -24.36
C ASP A 257 -5.56 22.32 -23.59
N LYS A 258 -4.25 22.06 -23.74
CA LYS A 258 -3.50 21.03 -23.01
C LYS A 258 -3.47 21.21 -21.49
N THR A 259 -4.12 22.25 -20.97
CA THR A 259 -4.13 22.59 -19.55
C THR A 259 -5.34 22.05 -18.81
N GLN A 260 -6.39 21.57 -19.50
CA GLN A 260 -7.60 21.07 -18.84
C GLN A 260 -8.10 19.75 -19.41
N MET A 261 -8.67 18.92 -18.55
CA MET A 261 -9.21 17.60 -18.87
C MET A 261 -10.58 17.41 -18.21
N ASP A 262 -11.50 16.80 -18.96
CA ASP A 262 -12.81 16.41 -18.44
C ASP A 262 -12.72 15.04 -17.78
N LEU A 263 -12.98 15.00 -16.47
CA LEU A 263 -12.98 13.80 -15.64
C LEU A 263 -14.38 13.39 -15.25
N THR A 264 -14.61 12.09 -15.11
CA THR A 264 -15.82 11.53 -14.50
C THR A 264 -15.46 10.40 -13.55
N LYS A 265 -16.40 10.04 -12.67
CA LYS A 265 -16.22 8.96 -11.70
C LYS A 265 -16.79 7.67 -12.27
N LEU A 266 -15.92 6.68 -12.45
CA LEU A 266 -16.30 5.31 -12.79
C LEU A 266 -16.48 4.51 -11.50
N VAL A 267 -17.59 3.79 -11.40
CA VAL A 267 -17.89 2.90 -10.28
C VAL A 267 -18.14 1.50 -10.80
N GLU A 268 -17.32 0.57 -10.38
CA GLU A 268 -17.44 -0.85 -10.70
C GLU A 268 -17.94 -1.59 -9.47
N LEU A 269 -18.93 -2.45 -9.65
CA LEU A 269 -19.56 -3.21 -8.57
C LEU A 269 -19.54 -4.68 -8.92
N TRP A 270 -18.91 -5.49 -8.06
CA TRP A 270 -18.90 -6.94 -8.13
C TRP A 270 -19.63 -7.51 -6.92
N THR A 271 -20.57 -8.43 -7.13
CA THR A 271 -21.16 -9.25 -6.06
C THR A 271 -20.68 -10.68 -6.19
N TYR A 272 -20.64 -11.39 -5.07
CA TYR A 272 -20.14 -12.76 -5.00
C TYR A 272 -21.23 -13.74 -4.58
N THR A 273 -21.13 -14.96 -5.10
CA THR A 273 -21.92 -16.11 -4.64
C THR A 273 -21.42 -16.59 -3.28
N SER A 274 -22.21 -17.45 -2.62
CA SER A 274 -21.81 -18.12 -1.38
C SER A 274 -20.49 -18.87 -1.50
N ASP A 275 -20.19 -19.35 -2.70
CA ASP A 275 -19.07 -20.23 -3.00
C ASP A 275 -17.85 -19.45 -3.50
N GLY A 276 -17.93 -18.11 -3.54
CA GLY A 276 -16.82 -17.22 -3.87
C GLY A 276 -16.64 -16.91 -5.36
N TYR A 277 -17.61 -17.29 -6.20
CA TYR A 277 -17.64 -16.92 -7.62
C TYR A 277 -18.30 -15.54 -7.84
N LEU A 278 -18.07 -14.94 -9.00
CA LEU A 278 -18.72 -13.71 -9.43
C LEU A 278 -20.22 -13.97 -9.68
N ALA A 279 -21.08 -13.18 -9.06
CA ALA A 279 -22.54 -13.27 -9.22
C ALA A 279 -23.06 -12.19 -10.19
N ASP A 280 -22.81 -10.92 -9.90
CA ASP A 280 -23.15 -9.80 -10.78
C ASP A 280 -21.94 -8.88 -10.93
N TYR A 281 -21.78 -8.33 -12.13
CA TYR A 281 -20.84 -7.24 -12.41
C TYR A 281 -21.55 -6.09 -13.10
N CYS A 282 -21.48 -4.91 -12.49
CA CYS A 282 -22.12 -3.69 -12.95
C CYS A 282 -21.10 -2.54 -13.02
N ILE A 283 -21.23 -1.71 -14.05
CA ILE A 283 -20.40 -0.52 -14.24
C ILE A 283 -21.31 0.69 -14.29
N PHE A 284 -20.98 1.71 -13.51
CA PHE A 284 -21.68 2.98 -13.46
C PHE A 284 -20.73 4.14 -13.74
N SER A 285 -21.29 5.25 -14.20
CA SER A 285 -20.58 6.52 -14.35
C SER A 285 -21.41 7.66 -13.76
N GLY A 286 -20.74 8.66 -13.19
CA GLY A 286 -21.38 9.89 -12.72
C GLY A 286 -20.92 10.34 -11.34
N ILE A 287 -21.13 11.61 -11.02
CA ILE A 287 -20.55 12.27 -9.85
C ILE A 287 -21.62 12.45 -8.76
N ARG A 288 -22.73 13.10 -9.12
CA ARG A 288 -23.89 13.32 -8.26
C ARG A 288 -24.90 12.19 -8.37
N LYS A 289 -25.10 11.68 -9.59
CA LYS A 289 -26.01 10.57 -9.87
C LYS A 289 -25.27 9.50 -10.66
N LEU A 290 -25.25 8.28 -10.14
CA LEU A 290 -24.71 7.13 -10.85
C LEU A 290 -25.66 6.70 -11.96
N LYS A 291 -25.11 6.49 -13.16
CA LYS A 291 -25.80 5.96 -14.33
C LYS A 291 -25.22 4.62 -14.71
N LEU A 292 -26.09 3.62 -14.90
CA LEU A 292 -25.66 2.29 -15.30
C LEU A 292 -25.18 2.30 -16.76
N LEU A 293 -23.92 1.88 -16.97
CA LEU A 293 -23.32 1.70 -18.29
C LEU A 293 -23.42 0.25 -18.75
N TYR A 294 -23.11 -0.69 -17.86
CA TYR A 294 -23.03 -2.11 -18.18
C TYR A 294 -23.50 -2.97 -17.01
N LYS A 295 -24.15 -4.09 -17.32
CA LYS A 295 -24.61 -5.09 -16.35
C LYS A 295 -24.46 -6.48 -16.94
N SER A 296 -23.84 -7.37 -16.16
CA SER A 296 -23.69 -8.78 -16.46
C SER A 296 -24.06 -9.62 -15.24
N ASN A 297 -24.71 -10.75 -15.48
CA ASN A 297 -25.08 -11.70 -14.43
C ASN A 297 -24.39 -13.04 -14.73
N HIS A 298 -23.58 -13.48 -13.79
CA HIS A 298 -22.83 -14.73 -13.82
C HIS A 298 -23.26 -15.67 -12.70
N SER A 299 -24.40 -15.44 -12.04
CA SER A 299 -24.84 -16.20 -10.86
C SER A 299 -25.02 -17.71 -11.09
N GLN A 300 -25.22 -18.13 -12.34
CA GLN A 300 -25.32 -19.54 -12.74
C GLN A 300 -23.99 -20.13 -13.23
N ASN A 301 -23.00 -19.28 -13.52
CA ASN A 301 -21.72 -19.67 -14.08
C ASN A 301 -20.64 -19.66 -12.99
N ARG A 302 -19.65 -20.55 -13.09
CA ARG A 302 -18.52 -20.60 -12.13
C ARG A 302 -17.41 -19.64 -12.53
N VAL A 303 -17.75 -18.36 -12.71
CA VAL A 303 -16.78 -17.32 -13.09
C VAL A 303 -16.00 -16.87 -11.86
N HIS A 304 -14.68 -16.99 -11.88
CA HIS A 304 -13.84 -16.52 -10.78
C HIS A 304 -13.80 -14.99 -10.72
N LYS A 305 -13.87 -14.45 -9.50
CA LYS A 305 -13.82 -13.00 -9.27
C LYS A 305 -12.52 -12.37 -9.82
N PRO A 306 -12.58 -11.27 -10.58
CA PRO A 306 -11.41 -10.63 -11.19
C PRO A 306 -10.64 -9.74 -10.23
N ILE A 307 -11.13 -9.54 -9.00
CA ILE A 307 -10.54 -8.65 -8.01
C ILE A 307 -10.31 -9.40 -6.69
N SER A 308 -9.17 -9.11 -6.07
CA SER A 308 -8.82 -9.59 -4.74
C SER A 308 -8.30 -8.45 -3.86
N VAL A 309 -8.40 -8.62 -2.54
CA VAL A 309 -7.94 -7.64 -1.55
C VAL A 309 -6.89 -8.31 -0.70
N ILE A 310 -5.77 -7.62 -0.53
CA ILE A 310 -4.61 -8.05 0.23
C ILE A 310 -4.48 -7.10 1.42
N SER A 311 -4.31 -7.68 2.60
CA SER A 311 -4.08 -6.93 3.84
C SER A 311 -2.75 -7.37 4.43
N ASP A 312 -1.97 -6.40 4.93
CA ASP A 312 -0.70 -6.67 5.59
C ASP A 312 -0.95 -7.31 6.97
N THR A 313 -1.49 -6.52 7.90
CA THR A 313 -1.90 -7.02 9.22
C THR A 313 -3.42 -7.00 9.36
N PRO A 314 -4.10 -8.17 9.42
CA PRO A 314 -5.55 -8.22 9.63
C PRO A 314 -5.90 -7.87 11.09
N VAL A 315 -6.54 -6.71 11.31
CA VAL A 315 -6.87 -6.18 12.65
C VAL A 315 -8.38 -6.18 12.96
N GLY A 316 -9.14 -6.98 12.22
CA GLY A 316 -10.61 -6.92 12.23
C GLY A 316 -11.14 -5.78 11.35
N GLY A 317 -12.31 -5.97 10.76
CA GLY A 317 -12.84 -5.09 9.72
C GLY A 317 -12.31 -5.40 8.32
N PHE A 318 -12.65 -4.56 7.34
CA PHE A 318 -12.28 -4.79 5.94
C PHE A 318 -10.85 -4.35 5.59
N TRP A 319 -10.44 -3.16 6.04
CA TRP A 319 -9.10 -2.63 5.81
C TRP A 319 -8.13 -3.12 6.92
N GLY A 320 -7.01 -3.69 6.51
CA GLY A 320 -5.89 -4.06 7.38
C GLY A 320 -5.13 -2.85 7.94
N ARG A 321 -4.30 -3.11 8.95
CA ARG A 321 -3.35 -2.14 9.51
C ARG A 321 -2.05 -2.18 8.71
N SER A 322 -1.43 -1.02 8.52
CA SER A 322 -0.16 -0.92 7.80
C SER A 322 1.03 -1.14 8.73
N PHE A 323 2.11 -1.66 8.15
CA PHE A 323 3.39 -1.83 8.82
C PHE A 323 3.88 -0.49 9.40
N ILE A 324 3.81 0.58 8.62
CA ILE A 324 4.27 1.92 9.02
C ILE A 324 3.40 2.48 10.16
N ASP A 325 2.07 2.41 10.05
CA ASP A 325 1.15 2.89 11.09
C ASP A 325 1.35 2.20 12.45
N SER A 326 1.86 0.96 12.45
CA SER A 326 2.19 0.25 13.69
C SER A 326 3.39 0.86 14.44
N LEU A 327 4.27 1.55 13.72
CA LEU A 327 5.55 2.07 14.22
C LEU A 327 5.51 3.57 14.53
N ILE A 328 4.59 4.34 13.91
CA ILE A 328 4.53 5.80 14.04
C ILE A 328 4.47 6.25 15.50
N SER A 329 3.58 5.68 16.32
CA SER A 329 3.40 6.12 17.70
C SER A 329 4.67 5.99 18.54
N ILE A 330 5.41 4.89 18.38
CA ILE A 330 6.66 4.68 19.13
C ILE A 330 7.76 5.59 18.58
N ASN A 331 7.84 5.76 17.26
CA ASN A 331 8.83 6.64 16.65
C ASN A 331 8.62 8.11 17.08
N THR A 332 7.38 8.58 17.19
CA THR A 332 7.07 9.93 17.71
C THR A 332 7.55 10.13 19.15
N GLU A 333 7.35 9.14 20.03
CA GLU A 333 7.85 9.22 21.42
C GLU A 333 9.38 9.19 21.50
N LEU A 334 10.03 8.44 20.61
CA LEU A 334 11.48 8.44 20.46
C LEU A 334 12.00 9.79 19.96
N GLU A 335 11.38 10.36 18.93
CA GLU A 335 11.70 11.69 18.40
C GLU A 335 11.61 12.75 19.51
N TYR A 336 10.53 12.73 20.29
CA TYR A 336 10.34 13.66 21.40
C TYR A 336 11.41 13.47 22.50
N SER A 337 11.69 12.23 22.88
CA SER A 337 12.67 11.89 23.92
C SER A 337 14.08 12.32 23.51
N ILE A 338 14.49 12.01 22.28
CA ILE A 338 15.79 12.37 21.72
C ILE A 338 15.92 13.88 21.57
N SER A 339 14.89 14.55 21.05
CA SER A 339 14.83 16.01 20.92
C SER A 339 15.03 16.70 22.27
N ARG A 340 14.34 16.24 23.32
CA ARG A 340 14.54 16.73 24.69
C ARG A 340 15.96 16.50 25.19
N GLN A 341 16.59 15.37 24.89
CA GLN A 341 17.99 15.15 25.27
C GLN A 341 18.94 16.11 24.54
N TYR A 342 18.72 16.37 23.25
CA TYR A 342 19.52 17.38 22.55
C TYR A 342 19.33 18.78 23.11
N GLN A 343 18.10 19.17 23.45
CA GLN A 343 17.82 20.44 24.12
C GLN A 343 18.54 20.51 25.47
N ASN A 344 18.44 19.47 26.31
CA ASN A 344 19.16 19.41 27.58
C ASN A 344 20.67 19.53 27.37
N LEU A 345 21.25 18.85 26.38
CA LEU A 345 22.68 18.93 26.07
C LEU A 345 23.10 20.31 25.53
N GLN A 346 22.24 21.00 24.78
CA GLN A 346 22.49 22.37 24.33
C GLN A 346 22.39 23.37 25.49
N GLU A 347 21.45 23.14 26.41
CA GLU A 347 21.28 23.93 27.63
C GLU A 347 22.34 23.60 28.69
N TRP A 348 23.00 22.44 28.59
CA TRP A 348 24.14 22.12 29.42
C TRP A 348 25.25 23.11 29.14
N ASP A 349 25.40 24.02 30.08
CA ASP A 349 26.63 24.76 30.23
C ASP A 349 27.73 23.76 30.57
N LEU A 350 28.71 23.63 29.67
CA LEU A 350 29.83 22.67 29.79
C LEU A 350 30.51 22.73 31.17
N TYR A 351 30.38 23.86 31.86
CA TYR A 351 31.13 24.17 33.07
C TYR A 351 30.28 24.26 34.35
N GLY A 352 28.95 24.20 34.25
CA GLY A 352 28.06 24.53 35.38
C GLY A 352 28.19 25.99 35.82
N ILE A 353 27.74 26.31 37.03
CA ILE A 353 27.91 27.64 37.62
C ILE A 353 28.85 27.53 38.81
N LEU A 354 30.03 28.15 38.71
CA LEU A 354 30.93 28.29 39.84
C LEU A 354 30.36 29.36 40.79
N MET A 355 29.98 28.95 41.99
CA MET A 355 29.49 29.83 43.04
C MET A 355 30.67 30.28 43.90
N GLU A 356 30.95 31.59 43.88
CA GLU A 356 32.00 32.20 44.69
C GLU A 356 31.38 33.06 45.80
N PRO A 357 31.84 32.94 47.06
CA PRO A 357 31.33 33.79 48.13
C PRO A 357 31.78 35.23 47.93
N THR A 358 30.92 36.19 48.28
CA THR A 358 31.22 37.63 48.20
C THR A 358 32.43 38.04 49.06
N THR A 359 32.76 37.26 50.09
CA THR A 359 33.90 37.48 51.00
C THR A 359 35.26 37.24 50.38
N ASN A 360 35.36 36.60 49.21
CA ASN A 360 36.64 36.31 48.54
C ASN A 360 37.33 37.53 47.90
N GLY A 361 36.72 38.73 47.96
CA GLY A 361 37.39 40.00 47.59
C GLY A 361 37.75 40.16 46.11
N MET A 362 37.33 39.25 45.22
CA MET A 362 37.60 39.35 43.80
C MET A 362 36.77 40.47 43.14
N PRO A 363 37.33 41.31 42.25
CA PRO A 363 36.58 42.33 41.49
C PRO A 363 35.56 41.71 40.52
N ALA A 364 34.42 42.37 40.29
CA ALA A 364 33.38 41.90 39.37
C ALA A 364 33.84 41.85 37.90
N GLU A 365 34.84 42.65 37.55
CA GLU A 365 35.37 42.80 36.19
C GLU A 365 36.22 41.60 35.74
N ILE A 366 36.89 40.92 36.67
CA ILE A 366 37.66 39.68 36.41
C ILE A 366 36.72 38.49 36.18
N MET A 367 35.45 38.58 36.59
CA MET A 367 34.47 37.49 36.55
C MET A 367 33.67 37.38 35.25
N ARG A 368 33.71 38.40 34.37
CA ARG A 368 33.25 38.25 32.98
C ARG A 368 34.31 37.47 32.21
N GLY A 369 34.40 36.17 32.47
CA GLY A 369 35.39 35.29 31.87
C GLY A 369 35.30 35.30 30.34
N LYS A 370 36.44 35.54 29.68
CA LYS A 370 36.62 35.28 28.25
C LYS A 370 36.59 33.77 27.91
N ASP A 371 36.64 32.91 28.94
CA ASP A 371 36.85 31.45 28.84
C ASP A 371 35.56 30.61 28.96
N GLY A 372 34.37 31.23 28.95
CA GLY A 372 33.09 30.51 28.91
C GLY A 372 32.59 29.90 30.23
N LEU A 373 33.35 30.00 31.33
CA LEU A 373 32.92 29.54 32.66
C LEU A 373 31.93 30.54 33.29
N LYS A 374 30.67 30.16 33.53
CA LYS A 374 29.71 31.01 34.25
C LYS A 374 30.04 31.04 35.74
N ARG A 375 30.26 32.24 36.28
CA ARG A 375 30.51 32.49 37.71
C ARG A 375 29.38 33.31 38.29
N ALA A 376 28.87 32.93 39.45
CA ALA A 376 27.88 33.69 40.18
C ALA A 376 28.32 33.86 41.64
N ARG A 377 27.89 34.96 42.27
CA ARG A 377 28.18 35.22 43.67
C ARG A 377 27.00 34.85 44.53
N PHE A 378 27.31 34.35 45.72
CA PHE A 378 26.33 34.23 46.78
C PHE A 378 26.86 34.91 48.04
N GLU A 379 25.93 35.42 48.83
CA GLU A 379 26.24 35.96 50.14
C GLU A 379 26.27 34.79 51.14
N PRO A 380 27.42 34.50 51.76
CA PRO A 380 27.50 33.44 52.74
C PRO A 380 26.73 33.82 54.00
N ASP A 381 26.05 32.85 54.60
CA ASP A 381 25.47 32.99 55.92
C ASP A 381 26.59 33.26 56.94
N TRP A 382 26.42 34.29 57.76
CA TRP A 382 27.40 34.78 58.73
C TRP A 382 27.72 33.77 59.84
N THR A 383 26.88 32.73 59.98
CA THR A 383 27.03 31.66 60.97
C THR A 383 27.90 30.50 60.49
N VAL A 384 28.26 30.45 59.20
CA VAL A 384 29.06 29.37 58.62
C VAL A 384 30.54 29.77 58.54
N PRO A 385 31.44 29.17 59.34
CA PRO A 385 32.86 29.44 59.24
C PRO A 385 33.46 28.87 57.93
N GLU A 386 34.27 29.67 57.24
CA GLU A 386 35.04 29.29 56.04
C GLU A 386 34.23 28.74 54.85
N VAL A 387 33.34 29.58 54.30
CA VAL A 387 32.61 29.23 53.08
C VAL A 387 33.56 29.16 51.88
N LYS A 388 33.71 27.97 51.31
CA LYS A 388 34.53 27.72 50.11
C LYS A 388 33.71 27.87 48.83
N PRO A 389 34.32 28.28 47.71
CA PRO A 389 33.67 28.19 46.41
C PRO A 389 33.21 26.75 46.13
N TYR A 390 32.02 26.60 45.58
CA TYR A 390 31.50 25.31 45.15
C TYR A 390 30.93 25.42 43.75
N ASN A 391 31.01 24.34 42.97
CA ASN A 391 30.43 24.30 41.64
C ASN A 391 29.02 23.71 41.73
N ILE A 392 28.02 24.43 41.22
CA ILE A 392 26.73 23.85 40.90
C ILE A 392 26.94 23.06 39.61
N LYS A 393 27.15 21.75 39.78
CA LYS A 393 27.25 20.83 38.64
C LYS A 393 25.95 20.92 37.83
N PRO A 394 26.02 20.87 36.50
CA PRO A 394 24.84 20.72 35.67
C PRO A 394 24.01 19.52 36.15
N VAL A 395 22.69 19.65 36.10
CA VAL A 395 21.80 18.54 36.44
C VAL A 395 22.07 17.41 35.44
N ASN A 396 22.70 16.33 35.92
CA ASN A 396 22.90 15.13 35.12
C ASN A 396 21.56 14.40 35.02
N SER A 397 21.04 14.28 33.80
CA SER A 397 19.80 13.55 33.51
C SER A 397 19.91 12.03 33.80
N GLY A 398 21.12 11.54 34.07
CA GLY A 398 21.41 10.15 34.39
C GLY A 398 21.26 9.24 33.17
N LEU A 399 21.24 7.92 33.41
CA LEU A 399 21.12 6.91 32.35
C LEU A 399 19.68 6.56 31.97
N LEU A 400 18.68 7.07 32.71
CA LEU A 400 17.28 6.72 32.50
C LEU A 400 16.77 7.12 31.09
N PRO A 401 17.06 8.31 30.56
CA PRO A 401 16.59 8.68 29.22
C PRO A 401 17.16 7.80 28.12
N VAL A 402 18.44 7.42 28.23
CA VAL A 402 19.10 6.50 27.29
C VAL A 402 18.42 5.13 27.33
N LYS A 403 18.18 4.58 28.53
CA LYS A 403 17.48 3.30 28.68
C LYS A 403 16.05 3.30 28.12
N LEU A 404 15.35 4.45 28.18
CA LEU A 404 14.02 4.59 27.58
C LEU A 404 14.08 4.61 26.06
N ILE A 405 15.08 5.27 25.49
CA ILE A 405 15.34 5.24 24.04
C ILE A 405 15.66 3.80 23.60
N ASP A 406 16.55 3.12 24.31
CA ASP A 406 16.91 1.72 24.01
C ASP A 406 15.70 0.78 24.10
N LEU A 407 14.83 0.97 25.10
CA LEU A 407 13.58 0.23 25.24
C LEU A 407 12.66 0.49 24.03
N GLY A 408 12.49 1.75 23.62
CA GLY A 408 11.66 2.11 22.48
C GLY A 408 12.18 1.53 21.16
N VAL A 409 13.49 1.60 20.92
CA VAL A 409 14.15 0.94 19.78
C VAL A 409 13.90 -0.57 19.83
N GLY A 410 14.10 -1.20 20.99
CA GLY A 410 13.84 -2.64 21.16
C GLY A 410 12.37 -3.03 20.95
N LEU A 411 11.41 -2.17 21.28
CA LEU A 411 9.99 -2.40 20.99
C LEU A 411 9.69 -2.27 19.49
N MET A 412 10.25 -1.26 18.81
CA MET A 412 10.12 -1.12 17.36
C MET A 412 10.70 -2.33 16.62
N ASP A 413 11.83 -2.85 17.09
CA ASP A 413 12.49 -4.03 16.53
C ASP A 413 11.64 -5.29 16.66
N LYS A 414 11.00 -5.46 17.83
CA LYS A 414 10.06 -6.57 18.07
C LYS A 414 8.82 -6.46 17.19
N ILE A 415 8.25 -5.27 17.03
CA ILE A 415 7.07 -5.05 16.18
C ILE A 415 7.42 -5.28 14.71
N ALA A 416 8.58 -4.80 14.27
CA ALA A 416 9.05 -5.02 12.91
C ALA A 416 9.46 -6.47 12.63
N ALA A 417 9.56 -7.32 13.66
CA ALA A 417 10.07 -8.69 13.58
C ALA A 417 11.46 -8.80 12.89
N GLN A 418 12.26 -7.73 12.93
CA GLN A 418 13.56 -7.66 12.28
C GLN A 418 14.67 -8.00 13.28
N SER A 419 15.21 -9.22 13.17
CA SER A 419 16.43 -9.64 13.86
C SER A 419 17.64 -8.78 13.48
N GLU A 420 18.60 -8.59 14.40
CA GLU A 420 19.86 -7.85 14.17
C GLU A 420 20.66 -8.42 12.99
N MET A 421 20.58 -9.73 12.73
CA MET A 421 21.28 -10.37 11.60
C MET A 421 20.76 -9.92 10.23
N LEU A 422 19.51 -9.44 10.14
CA LEU A 422 18.91 -8.93 8.90
C LEU A 422 19.37 -7.51 8.55
N ARG A 423 20.05 -6.82 9.47
CA ARG A 423 20.57 -5.45 9.24
C ARG A 423 21.94 -5.41 8.58
N GLY A 424 22.56 -6.56 8.35
CA GLY A 424 23.96 -6.62 7.93
C GLY A 424 24.96 -6.37 9.08
N ASP A 425 24.48 -6.15 10.31
CA ASP A 425 25.29 -6.05 11.53
C ASP A 425 25.71 -7.44 12.07
N ALA A 426 25.56 -8.50 11.25
CA ALA A 426 26.07 -9.80 11.61
C ALA A 426 27.60 -9.68 11.81
N PRO A 427 28.13 -10.01 13.00
CA PRO A 427 29.55 -9.89 13.27
C PRO A 427 30.32 -10.68 12.20
N GLY A 428 31.31 -10.02 11.59
CA GLY A 428 31.97 -10.40 10.32
C GLY A 428 32.74 -11.72 10.26
N ARG A 429 32.34 -12.73 11.03
CA ARG A 429 32.76 -14.14 10.94
C ARG A 429 31.57 -15.05 11.25
N VAL A 430 30.70 -15.26 10.26
CA VAL A 430 29.70 -16.34 10.31
C VAL A 430 30.33 -17.63 9.76
N ASP A 431 31.43 -18.08 10.39
CA ASP A 431 32.16 -19.30 9.99
C ASP A 431 31.58 -20.57 10.64
N SER A 432 30.55 -20.45 11.49
CA SER A 432 29.97 -21.58 12.21
C SER A 432 28.71 -22.09 11.51
N ALA A 433 28.59 -23.42 11.37
CA ALA A 433 27.40 -24.08 10.85
C ALA A 433 26.11 -23.69 11.63
N ALA A 434 26.26 -23.30 12.90
CA ALA A 434 25.18 -22.73 13.70
C ALA A 434 24.76 -21.34 13.21
N GLY A 435 25.71 -20.44 12.90
CA GLY A 435 25.40 -19.11 12.36
C GLY A 435 24.77 -19.15 10.96
N LEU A 436 25.21 -20.09 10.11
CA LEU A 436 24.56 -20.36 8.82
C LEU A 436 23.18 -20.99 9.01
N GLY A 437 23.02 -21.93 9.93
CA GLY A 437 21.72 -22.52 10.29
C GLY A 437 20.72 -21.48 10.79
N THR A 438 21.17 -20.57 11.66
CA THR A 438 20.35 -19.45 12.14
C THR A 438 20.06 -18.42 11.03
N LEU A 439 20.97 -18.17 10.09
CA LEU A 439 20.68 -17.35 8.90
C LEU A 439 19.64 -18.01 7.98
N PHE A 440 19.71 -19.33 7.79
CA PHE A 440 18.70 -20.09 7.06
C PHE A 440 17.36 -20.11 7.79
N GLU A 441 17.34 -20.22 9.11
CA GLU A 441 16.12 -20.15 9.92
C GLU A 441 15.53 -18.73 9.94
N ILE A 442 16.38 -17.69 9.94
CA ILE A 442 15.96 -16.28 9.92
C ILE A 442 15.49 -15.84 8.53
N GLY A 443 16.14 -16.27 7.46
CA GLY A 443 15.67 -16.10 6.08
C GLY A 443 14.35 -16.83 5.82
N ASN A 444 14.10 -17.89 6.58
CA ASN A 444 12.83 -18.63 6.63
C ASN A 444 11.89 -18.17 7.76
N ILE A 445 12.18 -17.10 8.52
CA ILE A 445 11.17 -16.53 9.42
C ILE A 445 10.05 -16.10 8.50
N PRO A 446 8.88 -16.75 8.59
CA PRO A 446 7.83 -16.48 7.64
C PRO A 446 7.46 -15.01 7.83
N LEU A 447 7.48 -14.24 6.74
CA LEU A 447 6.79 -12.95 6.58
C LEU A 447 5.26 -13.16 6.66
N GLY A 448 4.84 -14.08 7.54
CA GLY A 448 3.92 -15.17 7.25
C GLY A 448 2.50 -14.71 6.92
N PRO A 449 1.96 -13.68 7.58
CA PRO A 449 0.67 -13.13 7.21
C PRO A 449 0.71 -12.34 5.90
N THR A 450 1.69 -11.44 5.74
CA THR A 450 1.77 -10.51 4.60
C THR A 450 2.11 -11.24 3.30
N ALA A 451 3.16 -12.06 3.30
CA ALA A 451 3.57 -12.83 2.11
C ALA A 451 2.46 -13.79 1.66
N LYS A 452 1.80 -14.47 2.61
CA LYS A 452 0.65 -15.32 2.34
C LYS A 452 -0.55 -14.54 1.81
N GLY A 453 -0.79 -13.33 2.35
CA GLY A 453 -1.81 -12.42 1.86
C GLY A 453 -1.58 -12.05 0.39
N ILE A 454 -0.35 -11.68 0.05
CA ILE A 454 0.08 -11.38 -1.33
C ILE A 454 -0.14 -12.61 -2.22
N ALA A 455 0.36 -13.78 -1.80
CA ALA A 455 0.22 -15.03 -2.54
C ALA A 455 -1.24 -15.37 -2.83
N LEU A 456 -2.12 -15.33 -1.81
CA LEU A 456 -3.55 -15.59 -1.98
C LEU A 456 -4.23 -14.56 -2.89
N GLY A 457 -3.87 -13.29 -2.77
CA GLY A 457 -4.41 -12.21 -3.58
C GLY A 457 -4.06 -12.34 -5.06
N VAL A 458 -2.77 -12.51 -5.36
CA VAL A 458 -2.25 -12.68 -6.72
C VAL A 458 -2.75 -13.98 -7.34
N SER A 459 -2.76 -15.08 -6.59
CA SER A 459 -3.28 -16.36 -7.07
C SER A 459 -4.75 -16.31 -7.44
N ALA A 460 -5.57 -15.52 -6.73
CA ALA A 460 -6.98 -15.35 -7.07
C ALA A 460 -7.16 -14.66 -8.43
N VAL A 461 -6.29 -13.68 -8.75
CA VAL A 461 -6.28 -12.99 -10.04
C VAL A 461 -5.79 -13.92 -11.16
N TYR A 462 -4.74 -14.71 -10.92
CA TYR A 462 -4.30 -15.73 -11.88
C TYR A 462 -5.37 -16.79 -12.17
N ARG A 463 -6.17 -17.19 -11.17
CA ARG A 463 -7.33 -18.08 -11.39
C ARG A 463 -8.38 -17.43 -12.28
N SER A 464 -8.67 -16.15 -12.05
CA SER A 464 -9.61 -15.40 -12.88
C SER A 464 -9.08 -15.27 -14.32
N MET A 465 -7.78 -14.98 -14.48
CA MET A 465 -7.15 -14.91 -15.79
C MET A 465 -7.27 -16.23 -16.54
N LEU A 466 -6.92 -17.36 -15.92
CA LEU A 466 -7.02 -18.66 -16.58
C LEU A 466 -8.45 -18.96 -17.09
N GLY A 467 -9.47 -18.51 -16.36
CA GLY A 467 -10.86 -18.58 -16.81
C GLY A 467 -11.13 -17.69 -18.02
N GLN A 468 -10.64 -16.44 -18.02
CA GLN A 468 -10.76 -15.51 -19.14
C GLN A 468 -10.01 -15.98 -20.39
N LEU A 469 -8.79 -16.49 -20.24
CA LEU A 469 -7.99 -17.03 -21.36
C LEU A 469 -8.70 -18.17 -22.06
N ARG A 470 -9.39 -19.05 -21.30
CA ARG A 470 -10.18 -20.14 -21.87
C ARG A 470 -11.33 -19.65 -22.75
N GLU A 471 -11.94 -18.52 -22.41
CA GLU A 471 -13.05 -17.93 -23.18
C GLU A 471 -12.54 -17.09 -24.36
N LEU A 472 -11.41 -16.40 -24.19
CA LEU A 472 -10.86 -15.48 -25.18
C LEU A 472 -10.00 -16.16 -26.23
N TRP A 473 -9.15 -17.12 -25.84
CA TRP A 473 -8.20 -17.72 -26.76
C TRP A 473 -8.86 -18.83 -27.58
N SER A 474 -8.86 -18.65 -28.90
CA SER A 474 -9.34 -19.67 -29.83
C SER A 474 -8.46 -20.92 -29.83
N GLY A 475 -9.02 -22.06 -30.25
CA GLY A 475 -8.27 -23.32 -30.36
C GLY A 475 -7.09 -23.24 -31.35
N ASP A 476 -7.13 -22.34 -32.32
CA ASP A 476 -6.04 -22.20 -33.30
C ASP A 476 -4.88 -21.34 -32.79
N LYS A 477 -5.00 -20.75 -31.59
CA LYS A 477 -3.94 -19.94 -31.00
C LYS A 477 -2.71 -20.79 -30.72
N ILE A 478 -1.57 -20.23 -31.11
CA ILE A 478 -0.25 -20.79 -30.87
C ILE A 478 0.36 -20.06 -29.67
N VAL A 479 0.88 -20.83 -28.73
CA VAL A 479 1.55 -20.33 -27.52
C VAL A 479 3.00 -20.78 -27.56
N ASP A 480 3.92 -19.82 -27.43
CA ASP A 480 5.35 -20.10 -27.36
C ASP A 480 5.70 -20.66 -25.97
N VAL A 481 6.45 -21.76 -25.94
CA VAL A 481 6.94 -22.37 -24.72
C VAL A 481 8.17 -21.61 -24.24
N THR A 482 8.01 -20.80 -23.19
CA THR A 482 9.10 -19.98 -22.64
C THR A 482 9.98 -20.73 -21.64
N ARG A 483 9.46 -21.79 -21.01
CA ARG A 483 10.17 -22.59 -20.00
C ARG A 483 10.01 -24.08 -20.26
N LEU A 484 11.13 -24.79 -20.29
CA LEU A 484 11.21 -26.24 -20.35
C LEU A 484 11.37 -26.81 -18.93
N ASP A 485 10.26 -27.06 -18.25
CA ASP A 485 10.23 -27.70 -16.93
C ASP A 485 9.43 -29.02 -16.95
N ASP A 486 9.35 -29.70 -15.80
CA ASP A 486 8.56 -30.93 -15.65
C ASP A 486 7.06 -30.73 -15.94
N ALA A 487 6.58 -29.47 -16.02
CA ALA A 487 5.20 -29.16 -16.34
C ALA A 487 4.87 -29.42 -17.83
N ILE A 488 5.86 -29.59 -18.71
CA ILE A 488 5.62 -29.92 -20.13
C ILE A 488 5.16 -31.37 -20.35
N ALA A 489 5.35 -32.25 -19.36
CA ALA A 489 5.06 -33.66 -19.54
C ALA A 489 3.57 -33.90 -19.87
N GLY A 490 3.32 -34.45 -21.08
CA GLY A 490 2.00 -34.76 -21.59
C GLY A 490 1.36 -33.68 -22.47
N ILE A 491 2.05 -32.58 -22.75
CA ILE A 491 1.61 -31.55 -23.71
C ILE A 491 2.08 -31.92 -25.12
N SER A 492 1.19 -31.80 -26.11
CA SER A 492 1.57 -31.88 -27.53
C SER A 492 2.17 -30.55 -27.97
N PHE A 493 3.48 -30.48 -28.21
CA PHE A 493 4.15 -29.29 -28.73
C PHE A 493 5.11 -29.68 -29.85
N ASP A 494 5.33 -28.77 -30.78
CA ASP A 494 6.29 -28.95 -31.86
C ASP A 494 7.71 -28.69 -31.33
N ALA A 495 8.53 -29.74 -31.29
CA ALA A 495 9.90 -29.68 -30.77
C ALA A 495 10.84 -28.81 -31.63
N ALA A 496 10.52 -28.58 -32.91
CA ALA A 496 11.35 -27.76 -33.79
C ALA A 496 11.10 -26.26 -33.58
N THR A 497 9.86 -25.88 -33.30
CA THR A 497 9.44 -24.47 -33.14
C THR A 497 9.27 -24.05 -31.69
N GLY A 498 9.12 -24.99 -30.75
CA GLY A 498 8.83 -24.70 -29.35
C GLY A 498 7.40 -24.20 -29.13
N GLN A 499 6.47 -24.56 -30.01
CA GLN A 499 5.12 -24.01 -30.05
C GLN A 499 4.05 -25.04 -29.67
N MET A 500 3.07 -24.60 -28.87
CA MET A 500 1.89 -25.39 -28.50
C MET A 500 0.64 -24.84 -29.21
N LYS A 501 -0.17 -25.73 -29.80
CA LYS A 501 -1.51 -25.40 -30.30
C LYS A 501 -2.58 -25.75 -29.27
N LEU A 502 -3.53 -24.83 -29.05
CA LEU A 502 -4.61 -25.01 -28.07
C LEU A 502 -5.70 -26.00 -28.53
N SER A 503 -5.81 -26.27 -29.82
CA SER A 503 -6.76 -27.23 -30.40
C SER A 503 -6.47 -28.65 -29.94
N GLU A 504 -5.18 -28.97 -29.76
CA GLU A 504 -4.73 -30.23 -29.20
C GLU A 504 -4.65 -30.17 -27.66
N ASN A 505 -4.49 -28.98 -27.08
CA ASN A 505 -4.25 -28.74 -25.66
C ASN A 505 -5.20 -27.68 -25.09
N ALA A 506 -6.46 -28.06 -24.86
CA ALA A 506 -7.47 -27.15 -24.33
C ALA A 506 -7.11 -26.64 -22.93
N ILE A 507 -7.28 -25.33 -22.71
CA ILE A 507 -7.05 -24.69 -21.40
C ILE A 507 -8.03 -25.27 -20.37
N PRO A 508 -7.55 -25.81 -19.23
CA PRO A 508 -8.42 -26.40 -18.23
C PRO A 508 -9.25 -25.36 -17.48
N HIS A 509 -10.35 -25.78 -16.85
CA HIS A 509 -11.06 -24.90 -15.91
C HIS A 509 -10.15 -24.59 -14.69
N PRO A 510 -10.17 -23.37 -14.12
CA PRO A 510 -9.30 -23.03 -13.00
C PRO A 510 -9.50 -23.90 -11.74
N ASP A 511 -10.69 -24.48 -11.57
CA ASP A 511 -10.98 -25.43 -10.47
C ASP A 511 -10.29 -26.80 -10.62
N GLU A 512 -9.81 -27.15 -11.82
CA GLU A 512 -9.16 -28.43 -12.12
C GLU A 512 -7.67 -28.43 -11.75
N VAL A 513 -7.09 -27.26 -11.47
CA VAL A 513 -5.68 -27.08 -11.14
C VAL A 513 -5.54 -26.25 -9.86
N ILE A 514 -4.36 -26.29 -9.23
CA ILE A 514 -4.05 -25.46 -8.06
C ILE A 514 -3.18 -24.30 -8.55
N VAL A 515 -3.79 -23.13 -8.71
CA VAL A 515 -3.09 -21.90 -9.08
C VAL A 515 -2.52 -21.24 -7.82
N THR A 516 -1.21 -20.94 -7.85
CA THR A 516 -0.43 -20.27 -6.81
C THR A 516 0.60 -19.30 -7.43
N ILE A 517 1.38 -18.60 -6.60
CA ILE A 517 2.65 -17.97 -7.01
C ILE A 517 3.83 -18.95 -6.88
N ALA A 518 4.95 -18.64 -7.54
CA ALA A 518 6.14 -19.48 -7.62
C ALA A 518 6.82 -19.68 -6.25
N SER A 519 7.03 -18.62 -5.47
CA SER A 519 7.57 -18.74 -4.11
C SER A 519 7.00 -17.68 -3.19
N GLU A 520 6.47 -18.10 -2.05
CA GLU A 520 6.08 -17.23 -0.94
C GLU A 520 7.27 -16.88 -0.02
N VAL A 521 8.36 -17.64 -0.14
CA VAL A 521 9.59 -17.46 0.62
C VAL A 521 10.52 -16.55 -0.18
N PRO A 522 11.10 -15.50 0.43
CA PRO A 522 12.16 -14.69 -0.18
C PRO A 522 13.27 -15.60 -0.72
N VAL A 523 13.57 -15.49 -2.01
CA VAL A 523 14.63 -16.28 -2.67
C VAL A 523 15.97 -15.56 -2.62
#